data_AF-A0A0D8HUC6-F1
#
_entry.id   AF-A0A0D8HUC6-F1
#
_cell.length_a   1.000
_cell.length_b   1.000
_cell.length_c   1.000
_cell.angle_alpha   90.00
_cell.angle_beta   90.00
_cell.angle_gamma   90.00
#
_symmetry.space_group_name_H-M   'P 1'
#
loop_
_entity.id
_entity.type
_entity.pdbx_description
1 polymer ?
#
loop_
_entity_poly.entity_id
_entity_poly.type
_entity_poly.pdbx_seq_one_letter_code
_entity_poly.pdbx_strand_id
1 'polypeptide(L)'
;MRVITLAVLAALALAGCAIGTSTNAGVGTPKVLAAQGAVPADWARESPVPTEVDDTDIGTMFEDRPDIVGAGETMFESWSEVDENTVAVHFVTGTPECYGAYTTLDETDDAVVITLHTGSLPEAADRMCVLVAVFGSLDVHLSRPLGDRVVVNG
;
A
#
# COMPACT_ATOMS: atom_id res chain seq x y z
N MET A 1 -28.88 -53.22 -26.33
CA MET A 1 -27.78 -52.56 -27.07
C MET A 1 -28.12 -51.08 -27.38
N ARG A 2 -28.16 -50.08 -26.49
CA ARG A 2 -28.35 -49.95 -25.02
C ARG A 2 -27.54 -50.86 -24.07
N VAL A 3 -27.13 -50.29 -22.93
CA VAL A 3 -26.37 -50.90 -21.81
C VAL A 3 -24.89 -51.22 -22.12
N ILE A 4 -24.05 -50.17 -22.17
CA ILE A 4 -22.69 -50.07 -21.58
C ILE A 4 -22.37 -48.55 -21.37
N THR A 5 -23.16 -47.79 -20.60
CA THR A 5 -22.81 -47.34 -19.22
C THR A 5 -21.30 -47.14 -18.98
N LEU A 6 -20.80 -45.89 -18.94
CA LEU A 6 -20.75 -45.02 -17.74
C LEU A 6 -20.14 -45.73 -16.52
N ALA A 7 -18.81 -45.66 -16.36
CA ALA A 7 -18.09 -46.32 -15.27
C ALA A 7 -16.79 -45.60 -14.81
N VAL A 8 -16.63 -44.29 -15.08
CA VAL A 8 -15.44 -43.51 -14.66
C VAL A 8 -15.84 -42.15 -14.08
N LEU A 9 -16.81 -42.13 -13.15
CA LEU A 9 -17.25 -40.91 -12.46
C LEU A 9 -17.82 -41.21 -11.06
N ALA A 10 -17.15 -42.08 -10.30
CA ALA A 10 -17.58 -42.52 -8.97
C ALA A 10 -16.40 -43.00 -8.10
N ALA A 11 -15.46 -42.09 -7.80
CA ALA A 11 -14.42 -42.30 -6.77
C ALA A 11 -14.07 -40.95 -6.11
N LEU A 12 -13.61 -41.00 -4.85
CA LEU A 12 -13.30 -39.84 -3.98
C LEU A 12 -14.50 -39.04 -3.46
N ALA A 13 -15.37 -39.70 -2.69
CA ALA A 13 -16.30 -39.07 -1.76
C ALA A 13 -16.35 -39.83 -0.42
N LEU A 14 -15.21 -39.96 0.27
CA LEU A 14 -15.12 -40.49 1.65
C LEU A 14 -14.00 -39.81 2.45
N ALA A 15 -14.34 -38.68 3.09
CA ALA A 15 -13.58 -38.06 4.17
C ALA A 15 -14.54 -37.41 5.19
N GLY A 16 -15.62 -38.10 5.54
CA GLY A 16 -16.54 -37.69 6.61
C GLY A 16 -16.07 -38.25 7.95
N CYS A 17 -15.60 -37.39 8.84
CA CYS A 17 -15.20 -37.80 10.19
C CYS A 17 -16.40 -38.33 11.00
N ALA A 18 -16.14 -39.32 11.85
CA ALA A 18 -17.18 -40.05 12.58
C ALA A 18 -17.93 -39.16 13.58
N ILE A 19 -19.26 -39.24 13.56
CA ILE A 19 -20.11 -38.73 14.64
C ILE A 19 -20.16 -39.80 15.73
N GLY A 20 -19.39 -39.60 16.80
CA GLY A 20 -19.42 -40.48 17.97
C GLY A 20 -20.74 -40.38 18.72
N THR A 21 -21.39 -41.52 18.97
CA THR A 21 -22.59 -41.60 19.82
C THR A 21 -22.19 -41.51 21.29
N SER A 22 -22.24 -40.31 21.88
CA SER A 22 -22.02 -40.12 23.32
C SER A 22 -23.27 -40.41 24.13
N THR A 23 -23.18 -41.40 25.00
CA THR A 23 -24.20 -41.85 25.93
C THR A 23 -24.57 -40.77 26.95
N ASN A 24 -25.85 -40.68 27.35
CA ASN A 24 -26.30 -39.82 28.44
C ASN A 24 -25.62 -40.22 29.78
N ALA A 25 -24.80 -39.32 30.31
CA ALA A 25 -24.34 -39.31 31.70
C ALA A 25 -24.35 -37.86 32.20
N GLY A 26 -24.69 -37.66 33.48
CA GLY A 26 -25.15 -36.36 34.00
C GLY A 26 -24.22 -35.17 33.76
N VAL A 27 -24.78 -34.09 33.20
CA VAL A 27 -24.08 -32.82 33.01
C VAL A 27 -23.93 -32.11 34.37
N GLY A 28 -22.74 -32.22 34.97
CA GLY A 28 -22.27 -31.18 35.88
C GLY A 28 -22.11 -29.88 35.09
N THR A 29 -22.63 -28.76 35.61
CA THR A 29 -22.57 -27.46 34.94
C THR A 29 -21.13 -27.10 34.58
N PRO A 30 -20.78 -26.92 33.30
CA PRO A 30 -19.43 -26.52 32.93
C PRO A 30 -19.16 -25.11 33.44
N LYS A 31 -18.07 -24.95 34.20
CA LYS A 31 -17.60 -23.64 34.65
C LYS A 31 -17.17 -22.84 33.42
N VAL A 32 -18.01 -21.90 32.99
CA VAL A 32 -17.69 -20.97 31.91
C VAL A 32 -16.43 -20.20 32.30
N LEU A 33 -15.32 -20.45 31.61
CA LEU A 33 -14.18 -19.54 31.65
C LEU A 33 -14.63 -18.24 30.99
N ALA A 34 -14.56 -17.14 31.73
CA ALA A 34 -14.84 -15.82 31.17
C ALA A 34 -13.92 -15.61 29.96
N ALA A 35 -14.50 -15.19 28.83
CA ALA A 35 -13.73 -14.75 27.69
C ALA A 35 -12.89 -13.54 28.14
N GLN A 36 -11.59 -13.74 28.27
CA GLN A 36 -10.64 -12.64 28.46
C GLN A 36 -10.78 -11.75 27.24
N GLY A 37 -11.01 -10.45 27.47
CA GLY A 37 -11.60 -9.57 26.47
C GLY A 37 -10.91 -9.67 25.12
N ALA A 38 -11.69 -9.95 24.07
CA ALA A 38 -11.24 -9.73 22.71
C ALA A 38 -11.06 -8.21 22.54
N VAL A 39 -9.82 -7.74 22.71
CA VAL A 39 -9.43 -6.42 22.25
C VAL A 39 -9.71 -6.37 20.74
N PRO A 40 -10.40 -5.33 20.24
CA PRO A 40 -10.39 -5.04 18.81
C PRO A 40 -8.92 -4.95 18.38
N ALA A 41 -8.55 -5.65 17.31
CA ALA A 41 -7.28 -5.37 16.68
C ALA A 41 -7.43 -4.02 15.98
N ASP A 42 -6.78 -2.98 16.50
CA ASP A 42 -6.63 -1.73 15.77
C ASP A 42 -5.74 -2.00 14.56
N TRP A 43 -6.35 -2.30 13.41
CA TRP A 43 -5.70 -2.34 12.10
C TRP A 43 -5.45 -0.94 11.54
N ALA A 44 -5.31 0.06 12.41
CA ALA A 44 -4.80 1.36 12.06
C ALA A 44 -3.36 1.16 11.57
N ARG A 45 -3.19 1.11 10.24
CA ARG A 45 -1.88 1.20 9.63
C ARG A 45 -1.43 2.64 9.80
N GLU A 46 -0.55 2.85 10.76
CA GLU A 46 0.25 4.07 10.83
C GLU A 46 0.99 4.23 9.49
N SER A 47 0.95 5.42 8.89
CA SER A 47 1.65 5.69 7.63
C SER A 47 3.13 5.39 7.82
N PRO A 48 3.80 4.70 6.88
CA PRO A 48 5.23 4.42 7.00
C PRO A 48 5.99 5.75 7.10
N VAL A 49 6.83 5.87 8.13
CA VAL A 49 7.74 7.02 8.27
C VAL A 49 8.80 6.90 7.16
N PRO A 50 8.92 7.88 6.25
CA PRO A 50 9.88 7.82 5.17
C PRO A 50 11.29 8.00 5.72
N THR A 51 12.26 7.26 5.16
CA THR A 51 13.65 7.29 5.64
C THR A 51 14.47 8.33 4.87
N GLU A 52 15.29 9.11 5.56
CA GLU A 52 16.29 9.99 4.93
C GLU A 52 17.41 9.14 4.29
N VAL A 53 17.75 9.44 3.04
CA VAL A 53 18.83 8.79 2.27
C VAL A 53 19.75 9.84 1.64
N ASP A 54 20.83 9.40 1.00
CA ASP A 54 21.86 10.27 0.42
C ASP A 54 21.32 10.99 -0.84
N ASP A 55 21.83 12.18 -1.17
CA ASP A 55 21.39 12.93 -2.36
C ASP A 55 21.77 12.23 -3.69
N THR A 56 22.64 11.21 -3.63
CA THR A 56 22.96 10.35 -4.78
C THR A 56 21.99 9.19 -5.03
N ASP A 57 21.06 8.88 -4.11
CA ASP A 57 20.05 7.80 -4.24
C ASP A 57 18.85 8.20 -5.12
N ILE A 58 19.10 8.87 -6.25
CA ILE A 58 18.09 9.41 -7.17
C ILE A 58 17.53 8.31 -8.09
N GLY A 59 16.20 8.17 -8.13
CA GLY A 59 15.46 7.36 -9.09
C GLY A 59 15.31 8.03 -10.47
N THR A 60 14.27 7.64 -11.20
CA THR A 60 13.86 8.31 -12.44
C THR A 60 13.20 9.63 -12.09
N MET A 61 13.71 10.75 -12.59
CA MET A 61 13.14 12.06 -12.26
C MET A 61 11.76 12.27 -12.91
N PHE A 62 10.77 12.69 -12.12
CA PHE A 62 9.45 13.10 -12.57
C PHE A 62 9.34 14.63 -12.57
N GLU A 63 8.56 15.16 -13.51
CA GLU A 63 8.12 16.56 -13.48
C GLU A 63 6.87 16.68 -12.58
N ASP A 64 6.72 17.81 -11.90
CA ASP A 64 5.50 18.16 -11.15
C ASP A 64 4.32 18.36 -12.13
N ARG A 65 3.37 17.43 -12.10
CA ARG A 65 2.24 17.32 -13.05
C ARG A 65 0.90 17.29 -12.31
N PRO A 66 0.38 18.43 -11.82
CA PRO A 66 -0.93 18.51 -11.16
C PRO A 66 -2.13 18.27 -12.09
N ASP A 67 -1.91 18.06 -13.39
CA ASP A 67 -2.93 17.74 -14.40
C ASP A 67 -3.14 16.24 -14.63
N ILE A 68 -2.51 15.37 -13.82
CA ILE A 68 -2.71 13.92 -13.89
C ILE A 68 -4.18 13.50 -13.71
N VAL A 69 -4.56 12.47 -14.45
CA VAL A 69 -5.90 11.88 -14.44
C VAL A 69 -5.94 10.73 -13.44
N GLY A 70 -6.98 10.71 -12.60
CA GLY A 70 -7.18 9.65 -11.61
C GLY A 70 -6.16 9.69 -10.46
N ALA A 71 -5.71 10.88 -10.08
CA ALA A 71 -4.76 11.10 -8.98
C ALA A 71 -5.18 10.36 -7.70
N GLY A 72 -4.25 9.57 -7.15
CA GLY A 72 -4.39 8.89 -5.86
C GLY A 72 -3.18 9.14 -4.98
N GLU A 73 -3.42 9.28 -3.68
CA GLU A 73 -2.35 9.37 -2.66
C GLU A 73 -1.43 8.16 -2.74
N THR A 74 -0.13 8.41 -2.73
CA THR A 74 0.94 7.43 -2.87
C THR A 74 1.95 7.68 -1.75
N MET A 75 2.18 6.68 -0.90
CA MET A 75 3.22 6.77 0.12
C MET A 75 4.59 6.73 -0.56
N PHE A 76 5.51 7.59 -0.14
CA PHE A 76 6.93 7.52 -0.54
C PHE A 76 7.75 6.82 0.55
N GLU A 77 8.75 6.03 0.14
CA GLU A 77 9.54 5.19 1.06
C GLU A 77 10.75 5.92 1.65
N SER A 78 11.34 6.86 0.90
CA SER A 78 12.51 7.64 1.33
C SER A 78 12.53 9.05 0.76
N TRP A 79 13.39 9.91 1.30
CA TRP A 79 13.62 11.27 0.83
C TRP A 79 15.10 11.66 1.02
N SER A 80 15.57 12.65 0.28
CA SER A 80 16.91 13.25 0.45
C SER A 80 16.81 14.78 0.54
N GLU A 81 17.66 15.41 1.35
CA GLU A 81 17.89 16.86 1.28
C GLU A 81 18.75 17.18 0.05
N VAL A 82 18.21 17.98 -0.88
CA VAL A 82 18.90 18.38 -2.13
C VAL A 82 19.59 19.74 -1.95
N ASP A 83 18.88 20.66 -1.31
CA ASP A 83 19.41 21.93 -0.82
C ASP A 83 18.57 22.43 0.37
N GLU A 84 18.96 23.55 0.97
CA GLU A 84 18.29 24.09 2.16
C GLU A 84 16.77 24.24 2.01
N ASN A 85 16.26 24.42 0.79
CA ASN A 85 14.85 24.66 0.47
C ASN A 85 14.23 23.58 -0.44
N THR A 86 14.94 22.49 -0.76
CA THR A 86 14.46 21.45 -1.67
C THR A 86 14.77 20.06 -1.12
N VAL A 87 13.74 19.21 -1.05
CA VAL A 87 13.90 17.78 -0.78
C VAL A 87 13.43 16.97 -1.99
N ALA A 88 14.09 15.87 -2.30
CA ALA A 88 13.59 14.89 -3.26
C ALA A 88 12.81 13.80 -2.51
N VAL A 89 11.59 13.47 -2.94
CA VAL A 89 10.88 12.28 -2.46
C VAL A 89 11.06 11.12 -3.42
N HIS A 90 11.28 9.92 -2.88
CA HIS A 90 11.54 8.69 -3.65
C HIS A 90 10.42 7.68 -3.45
N PHE A 91 9.82 7.25 -4.56
CA PHE A 91 8.55 6.51 -4.58
C PHE A 91 8.51 5.48 -5.70
N VAL A 92 7.59 4.52 -5.62
CA VAL A 92 7.34 3.55 -6.70
C VAL A 92 6.08 3.92 -7.50
N THR A 93 6.23 4.06 -8.83
CA THR A 93 5.11 4.35 -9.75
C THR A 93 5.30 3.62 -11.10
N GLY A 94 4.49 3.96 -12.11
CA GLY A 94 4.70 3.53 -13.50
C GLY A 94 5.76 4.34 -14.24
N THR A 95 5.92 4.15 -15.56
CA THR A 95 6.94 4.88 -16.32
C THR A 95 6.52 6.34 -16.59
N PRO A 96 7.47 7.31 -16.63
CA PRO A 96 7.16 8.75 -16.74
C PRO A 96 6.54 9.14 -18.08
N GLU A 97 6.57 8.29 -19.11
CA GLU A 97 5.86 8.55 -20.36
C GLU A 97 4.35 8.35 -20.20
N CYS A 98 3.89 7.64 -19.17
CA CYS A 98 2.51 7.20 -18.98
C CYS A 98 1.89 7.69 -17.66
N TYR A 99 2.71 7.87 -16.63
CA TYR A 99 2.31 8.26 -15.29
C TYR A 99 3.00 9.56 -14.90
N GLY A 100 2.32 10.37 -14.09
CA GLY A 100 2.88 11.59 -13.51
C GLY A 100 2.73 11.58 -12.00
N ALA A 101 3.36 12.57 -11.36
CA ALA A 101 3.30 12.81 -9.94
C ALA A 101 3.16 14.30 -9.64
N TYR A 102 2.55 14.64 -8.51
CA TYR A 102 2.63 15.98 -7.91
C TYR A 102 2.55 15.86 -6.38
N THR A 103 2.96 16.89 -5.66
CA THR A 103 2.84 16.94 -4.19
C THR A 103 1.93 18.07 -3.72
N THR A 104 1.31 17.89 -2.57
CA THR A 104 0.81 19.00 -1.75
C THR A 104 1.51 18.99 -0.39
N LEU A 105 1.67 20.17 0.21
CA LEU A 105 2.50 20.38 1.40
C LEU A 105 1.69 21.03 2.52
N ASP A 106 1.86 20.53 3.75
CA ASP A 106 1.56 21.27 4.98
C ASP A 106 2.86 21.49 5.75
N GLU A 107 3.31 22.74 5.80
CA GLU A 107 4.58 23.13 6.40
C GLU A 107 4.36 23.82 7.76
N THR A 108 4.86 23.19 8.81
CA THR A 108 4.88 23.74 10.17
C THR A 108 6.30 24.18 10.55
N ASP A 109 6.48 24.65 11.78
CA ASP A 109 7.79 25.00 12.33
C ASP A 109 8.64 23.76 12.69
N ASP A 110 7.99 22.61 12.91
CA ASP A 110 8.64 21.36 13.36
C ASP A 110 8.65 20.24 12.28
N ALA A 111 7.78 20.33 11.28
CA ALA A 111 7.57 19.27 10.28
C ALA A 111 7.17 19.79 8.89
N VAL A 112 7.54 19.02 7.87
CA VAL A 112 7.07 19.12 6.49
C VAL A 112 6.24 17.85 6.19
N VAL A 113 4.93 18.00 6.09
CA VAL A 113 4.03 16.93 5.68
C VAL A 113 3.91 16.96 4.16
N ILE A 114 4.29 15.88 3.50
CA ILE A 114 4.24 15.76 2.03
C ILE A 114 3.17 14.73 1.66
N THR A 115 2.12 15.17 0.97
CA THR A 115 1.13 14.28 0.36
C THR A 115 1.48 14.16 -1.13
N LEU A 116 2.10 13.03 -1.50
CA LEU A 116 2.41 12.68 -2.87
C LEU A 116 1.17 12.07 -3.56
N HIS A 117 0.88 12.52 -4.77
CA HIS A 117 -0.17 11.99 -5.62
C HIS A 117 0.42 11.44 -6.92
N THR A 118 -0.01 10.26 -7.34
CA THR A 118 0.35 9.68 -8.65
C THR A 118 -0.89 9.30 -9.45
N GLY A 119 -0.76 9.26 -10.78
CA GLY A 119 -1.86 9.00 -11.71
C GLY A 119 -1.39 8.91 -13.15
N SER A 120 -2.30 8.69 -14.10
CA SER A 120 -1.96 8.63 -15.52
C SER A 120 -1.89 10.03 -16.14
N LEU A 121 -0.92 10.27 -17.03
CA LEU A 121 -0.87 11.52 -17.79
C LEU A 121 -2.09 11.65 -18.72
N PRO A 122 -2.68 12.86 -18.90
CA PRO A 122 -3.80 13.04 -19.82
C PRO A 122 -3.45 12.67 -21.27
N GLU A 123 -2.22 12.96 -21.71
CA GLU A 123 -1.69 12.55 -23.01
C GLU A 123 -1.40 11.03 -23.14
N ALA A 124 -1.60 10.24 -22.08
CA ALA A 124 -1.41 8.79 -22.09
C ALA A 124 -2.70 7.98 -22.25
N ALA A 125 -3.88 8.61 -22.24
CA ALA A 125 -5.18 7.94 -22.26
C ALA A 125 -5.37 6.94 -23.42
N ASP A 126 -4.87 7.28 -24.62
CA ASP A 126 -4.94 6.43 -25.83
C ASP A 126 -3.65 5.63 -26.09
N ARG A 127 -2.72 5.54 -25.12
CA ARG A 127 -1.42 4.86 -25.27
C ARG A 127 -1.40 3.49 -24.57
N MET A 128 -0.58 2.59 -25.11
CA MET A 128 -0.32 1.28 -24.50
C MET A 128 0.65 1.41 -23.31
N CYS A 129 0.13 1.82 -22.16
CA CYS A 129 0.90 1.92 -20.93
C CYS A 129 1.07 0.53 -20.28
N VAL A 130 2.31 0.04 -20.26
CA VAL A 130 2.67 -1.18 -19.53
C VAL A 130 2.87 -0.87 -18.05
N LEU A 131 2.39 -1.75 -17.18
CA LEU A 131 2.55 -1.60 -15.73
C LEU A 131 3.92 -2.16 -15.31
N VAL A 132 4.94 -1.31 -15.38
CA VAL A 132 6.31 -1.57 -14.93
C VAL A 132 6.57 -0.67 -13.73
N ALA A 133 6.97 -1.25 -12.60
CA ALA A 133 7.35 -0.50 -11.42
C ALA A 133 8.68 0.22 -11.66
N VAL A 134 8.67 1.55 -11.51
CA VAL A 134 9.81 2.45 -11.62
C VAL A 134 10.00 3.12 -10.26
N PHE A 135 11.23 3.12 -9.76
CA PHE A 135 11.64 4.00 -8.68
C PHE A 135 11.76 5.42 -9.24
N GLY A 136 10.86 6.30 -8.82
CA GLY A 136 10.79 7.70 -9.19
C GLY A 136 11.39 8.61 -8.12
N SER A 137 11.88 9.77 -8.55
CA SER A 137 12.18 10.92 -7.69
C SER A 137 11.33 12.11 -8.13
N LEU A 138 10.91 12.95 -7.19
CA LEU A 138 10.29 14.25 -7.47
C LEU A 138 10.85 15.29 -6.50
N ASP A 139 11.37 16.39 -7.03
CA ASP A 139 11.80 17.54 -6.23
C ASP A 139 10.59 18.27 -5.64
N VAL A 140 10.70 18.62 -4.37
CA VAL A 140 9.68 19.29 -3.58
C VAL A 140 10.29 20.57 -3.01
N HIS A 141 9.85 21.70 -3.55
CA HIS A 141 10.33 23.02 -3.12
C HIS A 141 9.56 23.52 -1.90
N LEU A 142 10.28 23.75 -0.81
CA LEU A 142 9.78 24.19 0.49
C LEU A 142 9.72 25.72 0.56
N SER A 143 8.68 26.25 1.20
CA SER A 143 8.49 27.69 1.42
C SER A 143 9.49 28.29 2.42
N ARG A 144 10.13 27.44 3.24
CA ARG A 144 11.16 27.79 4.23
C ARG A 144 12.25 26.71 4.24
N PRO A 145 13.47 27.02 4.74
CA PRO A 145 14.53 26.03 4.81
C PRO A 145 14.13 24.79 5.63
N LEU A 146 14.59 23.60 5.27
CA LEU A 146 14.28 22.34 5.97
C LEU A 146 14.74 22.41 7.43
N GLY A 147 16.04 22.55 7.65
CA GLY A 147 16.64 22.65 8.99
C GLY A 147 16.36 21.41 9.84
N ASP A 148 16.03 21.59 11.12
CA ASP A 148 15.73 20.48 12.04
C ASP A 148 14.31 19.87 11.86
N ARG A 149 13.57 20.23 10.79
CA ARG A 149 12.18 19.80 10.57
C ARG A 149 12.10 18.37 10.05
N VAL A 150 11.16 17.58 10.58
CA VAL A 150 10.95 16.20 10.11
C VAL A 150 10.12 16.15 8.82
N VAL A 151 10.54 15.33 7.87
CA VAL A 151 9.74 15.02 6.66
C VAL A 151 8.87 13.78 6.94
N VAL A 152 7.58 13.87 6.65
CA VAL A 152 6.62 12.77 6.86
C VAL A 152 5.64 12.62 5.70
N ASN A 153 5.14 11.39 5.49
CA ASN A 153 3.99 11.13 4.63
C ASN A 153 2.72 11.79 5.22
N GLY A 154 1.90 12.40 4.36
CA GLY A 154 0.57 12.94 4.70
C GLY A 154 -0.59 11.96 4.57
#